data_AF-A0A3L7AWA5-F1
#
_entry.id   AF-A0A3L7AWA5-F1
#
_cell.length_a   1.000
_cell.length_b   1.000
_cell.length_c   1.000
_cell.angle_alpha   90.00
_cell.angle_beta   90.00
_cell.angle_gamma   90.00
#
_symmetry.space_group_name_H-M   'P 1'
#
loop_
_entity.id
_entity.type
_entity.pdbx_description
1 polymer ?
#
loop_
_entity_poly.entity_id
_entity_poly.type
_entity_poly.pdbx_seq_one_letter_code
_entity_poly.pdbx_strand_id
1 'polypeptide(L)'
;MPRPVATPPTRFLAAVTVLGLGVLGLTACAGNNEEAFNTYRHGIEQVPGLTHFESGLSRAVPLVPTGRIQVELPADRGVYDALVAATCGKDRGIATTFEYTVTGEHTAFTVQDFPCTTQKFDPLKIVAAADSVETKTTLSIGNLSPGLAPSPTSSDQPFTQRVRLDTGNDPADTFALFAAIAPQLPDNTLEIEGDHLRASTESAAEVTTLASDLAALNETVPLLSATFADTLTLDTVSEPDTAGIVAFLTARSPDLYRDHSIISRIGVPDAAVAPPTDAALALQTWVNNTLGITGGVSENTLTLRLPNVDEVDTVSRQIAEHGTDLVGVVMITPAAGAGVPEFVSVPNTIRPGTTPGDNPFPVLTERFRALAHTEKVRRVEAGRGSLKVWLLPSAVGDESASETVRAVMRGIAEEGALSVLWMDGVPVDGYR
;
A
#
# COMPACT_ATOMS: atom_id res chain seq x y z
N MET A 1 -18.11 -97.11 7.39
CA MET A 1 -18.40 -96.53 8.72
C MET A 1 -17.06 -96.13 9.33
N PRO A 2 -16.85 -94.94 9.92
CA PRO A 2 -17.77 -93.83 10.22
C PRO A 2 -17.50 -92.56 9.38
N ARG A 3 -18.26 -91.53 9.72
CA ARG A 3 -18.68 -90.33 9.01
C ARG A 3 -17.82 -89.10 9.44
N PRO A 4 -18.15 -87.84 9.07
CA PRO A 4 -17.25 -86.83 8.50
C PRO A 4 -16.91 -85.69 9.46
N VAL A 5 -16.07 -84.72 9.03
CA VAL A 5 -16.27 -83.30 9.37
C VAL A 5 -15.91 -82.41 8.17
N ALA A 6 -16.94 -81.86 7.54
CA ALA A 6 -16.98 -80.53 6.91
C ALA A 6 -17.68 -79.63 7.96
N THR A 7 -17.47 -78.33 8.19
CA THR A 7 -17.00 -77.12 7.47
C THR A 7 -17.12 -75.97 8.53
N PRO A 8 -17.01 -74.63 8.28
CA PRO A 8 -16.39 -73.83 7.22
C PRO A 8 -15.55 -72.66 7.88
N PRO A 9 -15.64 -71.38 7.45
CA PRO A 9 -14.81 -70.70 6.45
C PRO A 9 -14.04 -69.51 7.05
N THR A 10 -13.10 -68.91 6.32
CA THR A 10 -12.95 -67.43 6.15
C THR A 10 -11.60 -67.14 5.50
N ARG A 11 -11.60 -66.99 4.18
CA ARG A 11 -10.65 -66.10 3.52
C ARG A 11 -11.32 -64.74 3.46
N PHE A 12 -11.07 -63.91 4.46
CA PHE A 12 -11.43 -62.50 4.47
C PHE A 12 -10.13 -61.71 4.71
N LEU A 13 -9.90 -60.73 3.82
CA LEU A 13 -9.11 -59.51 4.03
C LEU A 13 -7.61 -59.65 4.31
N ALA A 14 -6.83 -59.76 3.23
CA ALA A 14 -5.54 -59.05 3.17
C ALA A 14 -5.79 -57.69 2.50
N ALA A 15 -6.34 -56.74 3.25
CA ALA A 15 -6.53 -55.37 2.80
C ALA A 15 -6.63 -54.39 3.98
N VAL A 16 -5.71 -54.43 4.94
CA VAL A 16 -5.55 -53.32 5.92
C VAL A 16 -4.09 -53.27 6.37
N THR A 17 -3.34 -52.26 5.90
CA THR A 17 -2.28 -51.48 6.60
C THR A 17 -1.23 -50.88 5.63
N VAL A 18 -1.65 -50.06 4.66
CA VAL A 18 -0.76 -49.04 4.05
C VAL A 18 -1.52 -47.73 3.82
N LEU A 19 -2.43 -47.38 4.72
CA LEU A 19 -3.19 -46.11 4.68
C LEU A 19 -3.18 -45.37 6.03
N GLY A 20 -2.23 -45.69 6.91
CA GLY A 20 -2.13 -45.12 8.27
C GLY A 20 -0.90 -44.24 8.53
N LEU A 21 0.06 -44.15 7.61
CA LEU A 21 1.32 -43.42 7.82
C LEU A 21 1.49 -42.19 6.90
N GLY A 22 0.52 -41.91 6.02
CA GLY A 22 0.57 -40.78 5.09
C GLY A 22 -0.14 -39.50 5.54
N VAL A 23 -0.96 -39.55 6.61
CA VAL A 23 -1.76 -38.39 7.06
C VAL A 23 -1.28 -37.83 8.40
N LEU A 24 -0.55 -38.62 9.21
CA LEU A 24 0.02 -38.14 10.47
C LEU A 24 1.33 -37.33 10.29
N GLY A 25 1.95 -37.36 9.10
CA GLY A 25 3.15 -36.56 8.82
C GLY A 25 2.86 -35.10 8.49
N LEU A 26 1.72 -34.81 7.87
CA LEU A 26 1.32 -33.45 7.48
C LEU A 26 0.67 -32.67 8.64
N THR A 27 0.06 -33.35 9.62
CA THR A 27 -0.47 -32.69 10.83
C THR A 27 0.58 -32.47 11.91
N ALA A 28 1.60 -33.34 12.00
CA ALA A 28 2.66 -33.21 13.01
C ALA A 28 3.64 -32.05 12.69
N CYS A 29 3.90 -31.74 11.42
CA CYS A 29 4.70 -30.56 11.06
C CYS A 29 3.93 -29.24 11.30
N ALA A 30 2.61 -29.23 11.10
CA ALA A 30 1.78 -28.06 11.37
C ALA A 30 1.64 -27.77 12.88
N GLY A 31 1.54 -28.80 13.72
CA GLY A 31 1.42 -28.65 15.18
C GLY A 31 2.65 -28.03 15.85
N ASN A 32 3.86 -28.45 15.48
CA ASN A 32 5.10 -27.88 16.02
C ASN A 32 5.31 -26.41 15.61
N ASN A 33 4.86 -26.03 14.41
CA ASN A 33 5.06 -24.67 13.89
C ASN A 33 4.14 -23.65 14.59
N GLU A 34 2.90 -24.02 14.93
CA GLU A 34 1.99 -23.15 15.69
C GLU A 34 2.42 -23.02 17.16
N GLU A 35 2.96 -24.08 17.77
CA GLU A 35 3.53 -24.02 19.13
C GLU A 35 4.77 -23.12 19.19
N ALA A 36 5.65 -23.20 18.18
CA ALA A 36 6.79 -22.31 18.03
C ALA A 36 6.35 -20.84 17.86
N PHE A 37 5.33 -20.57 17.04
CA PHE A 37 4.76 -19.22 16.92
C PHE A 37 4.15 -18.72 18.22
N ASN A 38 3.41 -19.56 18.94
CA ASN A 38 2.83 -19.22 20.25
C ASN A 38 3.91 -18.89 21.28
N THR A 39 5.02 -19.62 21.28
CA THR A 39 6.18 -19.33 22.14
C THR A 39 6.85 -18.01 21.74
N TYR A 40 7.02 -17.78 20.43
CA TYR A 40 7.59 -16.56 19.89
C TYR A 40 6.74 -15.33 20.25
N ARG A 41 5.43 -15.35 20.00
CA ARG A 41 4.53 -14.23 20.33
C ARG A 41 4.47 -13.96 21.83
N HIS A 42 4.48 -14.99 22.67
CA HIS A 42 4.48 -14.81 24.12
C HIS A 42 5.78 -14.19 24.61
N GLY A 43 6.93 -14.53 24.03
CA GLY A 43 8.20 -13.87 24.33
C GLY A 43 8.18 -12.36 24.05
N ILE A 44 7.48 -11.93 22.99
CA ILE A 44 7.34 -10.51 22.63
C ILE A 44 6.32 -9.80 23.54
N GLU A 45 5.19 -10.45 23.85
CA GLU A 45 4.18 -9.94 24.78
C GLU A 45 4.76 -9.62 26.17
N GLN A 46 5.80 -10.35 26.59
CA GLN A 46 6.49 -10.14 27.87
C GLN A 46 7.58 -9.05 27.83
N VAL A 47 7.79 -8.36 26.70
CA VAL A 47 8.76 -7.26 26.62
C VAL A 47 8.29 -6.10 27.53
N PRO A 48 9.08 -5.71 28.55
CA PRO A 48 8.69 -4.63 29.44
C PRO A 48 8.65 -3.28 28.70
N GLY A 49 7.58 -2.52 28.91
CA GLY A 49 7.45 -1.16 28.38
C GLY A 49 6.72 -1.04 27.04
N LEU A 50 6.25 -2.15 26.45
CA LEU A 50 5.30 -2.09 25.33
C LEU A 50 4.01 -1.38 25.79
N THR A 51 3.52 -0.44 24.99
CA THR A 51 2.24 0.24 25.22
C THR A 51 1.08 -0.52 24.59
N HIS A 52 1.34 -1.30 23.55
CA HIS A 52 0.37 -2.14 22.89
C HIS A 52 1.03 -3.40 22.32
N PHE A 53 0.27 -4.49 22.31
CA PHE A 53 0.64 -5.76 21.69
C PHE A 53 -0.60 -6.42 21.10
N GLU A 54 -0.55 -6.72 19.81
CA GLU A 54 -1.56 -7.49 19.10
C GLU A 54 -0.88 -8.62 18.32
N SER A 55 -1.52 -9.79 18.30
CA SER A 55 -1.06 -10.89 17.47
C SER A 55 -2.23 -11.68 16.90
N GLY A 56 -2.04 -12.22 15.70
CA GLY A 56 -3.04 -12.99 14.99
C GLY A 56 -2.42 -14.17 14.26
N LEU A 57 -3.22 -15.21 14.06
CA LEU A 57 -2.87 -16.35 13.23
C LEU A 57 -3.96 -16.49 12.15
N SER A 58 -3.56 -16.35 10.90
CA SER A 58 -4.44 -16.51 9.74
C SER A 58 -4.12 -17.80 8.99
N ARG A 59 -5.13 -18.37 8.34
CA ARG A 59 -5.02 -19.51 7.44
C ARG A 59 -5.66 -19.14 6.12
N ALA A 60 -4.97 -18.32 5.33
CA ALA A 60 -5.40 -18.03 3.96
C ALA A 60 -5.12 -19.23 3.05
N VAL A 61 -5.99 -19.47 2.07
CA VAL A 61 -5.81 -20.54 1.08
C VAL A 61 -4.59 -20.23 0.22
N PRO A 62 -3.62 -21.15 0.04
CA PRO A 62 -3.64 -22.55 0.45
C PRO A 62 -3.11 -22.74 1.89
N LEU A 63 -4.01 -22.96 2.87
CA LEU A 63 -3.90 -23.48 4.25
C LEU A 63 -2.55 -23.43 5.03
N VAL A 64 -1.59 -22.58 4.65
CA VAL A 64 -0.33 -22.38 5.37
C VAL A 64 -0.61 -21.34 6.46
N PRO A 65 -0.38 -21.67 7.74
CA PRO A 65 -0.58 -20.70 8.81
C PRO A 65 0.42 -19.55 8.67
N THR A 66 -0.08 -18.33 8.75
CA THR A 66 0.72 -17.10 8.76
C THR A 66 0.45 -16.33 10.04
N GLY A 67 1.52 -15.88 10.69
CA GLY A 67 1.45 -15.04 11.88
C GLY A 67 1.39 -13.55 11.51
N ARG A 68 0.73 -12.77 12.36
CA ARG A 68 0.84 -11.32 12.41
C ARG A 68 1.18 -10.91 13.84
N ILE A 69 2.13 -10.00 13.99
CA ILE A 69 2.43 -9.35 15.26
C ILE A 69 2.52 -7.85 15.02
N GLN A 70 1.82 -7.09 15.85
CA GLN A 70 1.88 -5.65 15.90
C GLN A 70 2.19 -5.20 17.32
N VAL A 71 3.16 -4.30 17.46
CA VAL A 71 3.55 -3.78 18.78
C VAL A 71 3.68 -2.26 18.74
N GLU A 72 3.41 -1.62 19.88
CA GLU A 72 3.71 -0.21 20.07
C GLU A 72 4.62 -0.06 21.29
N LEU A 73 5.59 0.84 21.16
CA LEU A 73 6.55 1.13 22.22
C LEU A 73 6.87 2.62 22.24
N PRO A 74 7.19 3.19 23.43
CA PRO A 74 7.72 4.55 23.50
C PRO A 74 9.07 4.63 22.79
N ALA A 75 9.48 5.83 22.40
CA ALA A 75 10.81 6.16 21.90
C ALA A 75 11.90 6.05 22.99
N ASP A 76 12.02 4.88 23.61
CA ASP A 76 12.97 4.54 24.65
C ASP A 76 13.93 3.45 24.15
N ARG A 77 15.22 3.69 24.30
CA ARG A 77 16.27 2.77 23.83
C ARG A 77 16.20 1.42 24.54
N GLY A 78 15.92 1.40 25.84
CA GLY A 78 15.83 0.17 26.62
C GLY A 78 14.67 -0.72 26.18
N VAL A 79 13.50 -0.13 25.89
CA VAL A 79 12.33 -0.88 25.38
C VAL A 79 12.59 -1.40 23.96
N TYR A 80 13.17 -0.58 23.07
CA TYR A 80 13.51 -1.02 21.70
C TYR A 80 14.55 -2.15 21.70
N ASP A 81 15.64 -2.03 22.47
CA ASP A 81 16.66 -3.07 22.57
C ASP A 81 16.10 -4.37 23.18
N ALA A 82 15.14 -4.29 24.11
CA ALA A 82 14.43 -5.45 24.64
C ALA A 82 13.53 -6.11 23.59
N LEU A 83 12.84 -5.33 22.76
CA LEU A 83 12.07 -5.84 21.62
C LEU A 83 12.97 -6.55 20.60
N VAL A 84 14.11 -5.96 20.25
CA VAL A 84 15.15 -6.57 19.39
C VAL A 84 15.61 -7.90 20.00
N ALA A 85 15.93 -7.95 21.29
CA ALA A 85 16.37 -9.19 21.95
C ALA A 85 15.29 -10.30 21.98
N ALA A 86 14.02 -9.92 22.09
CA ALA A 86 12.89 -10.84 22.10
C ALA A 86 12.52 -11.37 20.70
N THR A 87 12.84 -10.63 19.65
CA THR A 87 12.49 -10.96 18.26
C THR A 87 13.65 -11.62 17.49
N CYS A 88 14.87 -11.13 17.68
CA CYS A 88 15.98 -11.45 16.78
C CYS A 88 16.68 -12.76 17.13
N GLY A 89 16.95 -13.57 16.10
CA GLY A 89 17.56 -14.89 16.25
C GLY A 89 16.65 -15.95 16.90
N LYS A 90 15.35 -15.66 17.08
CA LYS A 90 14.36 -16.61 17.59
C LYS A 90 13.67 -17.36 16.45
N ASP A 91 13.38 -18.63 16.68
CA ASP A 91 12.56 -19.42 15.76
C ASP A 91 11.10 -19.01 15.89
N ARG A 92 10.48 -18.75 14.73
CA ARG A 92 9.10 -18.26 14.59
C ARG A 92 8.13 -19.40 14.27
N GLY A 93 8.64 -20.54 13.79
CA GLY A 93 7.84 -21.68 13.33
C GLY A 93 7.06 -21.46 12.03
N ILE A 94 6.48 -20.28 11.82
CA ILE A 94 5.66 -19.92 10.65
C ILE A 94 6.14 -18.62 10.00
N ALA A 95 5.70 -18.38 8.76
CA ALA A 95 5.87 -17.08 8.12
C ALA A 95 5.07 -16.02 8.89
N THR A 96 5.73 -14.92 9.25
CA THR A 96 5.15 -13.90 10.14
C THR A 96 5.35 -12.53 9.53
N THR A 97 4.29 -11.73 9.52
CA THR A 97 4.37 -10.29 9.31
C THR A 97 4.56 -9.59 10.64
N PHE A 98 5.41 -8.57 10.67
CA PHE A 98 5.74 -7.84 11.88
C PHE A 98 5.62 -6.35 11.60
N GLU A 99 4.92 -5.65 12.48
CA GLU A 99 4.79 -4.20 12.46
C GLU A 99 5.11 -3.69 13.86
N TYR A 100 5.90 -2.62 13.93
CA TYR A 100 6.12 -1.93 15.20
C TYR A 100 5.99 -0.43 15.05
N THR A 101 5.35 0.22 16.02
CA THR A 101 5.21 1.67 16.07
C THR A 101 5.98 2.24 17.25
N VAL A 102 6.97 3.08 16.97
CA VAL A 102 7.72 3.83 17.97
C VAL A 102 7.05 5.19 18.15
N THR A 103 6.62 5.48 19.38
CA THR A 103 5.87 6.71 19.71
C THR A 103 6.76 7.69 20.49
N GLY A 104 6.96 8.87 19.91
CA GLY A 104 7.61 10.03 20.52
C GLY A 104 6.62 10.96 21.21
N GLU A 105 7.03 12.22 21.43
CA GLU A 105 6.16 13.24 22.05
C GLU A 105 5.09 13.74 21.07
N HIS A 106 5.46 13.92 19.80
CA HIS A 106 4.58 14.43 18.74
C HIS A 106 4.44 13.45 17.57
N THR A 107 5.27 12.40 17.54
CA THR A 107 5.40 11.51 16.40
C THR A 107 4.94 10.09 16.72
N ALA A 108 4.25 9.45 15.77
CA ALA A 108 4.14 7.99 15.72
C ALA A 108 4.81 7.47 14.44
N PHE A 109 5.85 6.64 14.59
CA PHE A 109 6.58 6.06 13.47
C PHE A 109 6.38 4.55 13.37
N THR A 110 5.68 4.10 12.33
CA THR A 110 5.37 2.69 12.07
C THR A 110 6.35 2.08 11.08
N VAL A 111 6.94 0.93 11.43
CA VAL A 111 7.84 0.16 10.58
C VAL A 111 7.21 -1.18 10.27
N GLN A 112 6.99 -1.45 8.99
CA GLN A 112 6.46 -2.74 8.49
C GLN A 112 7.59 -3.72 8.18
N ASP A 113 8.37 -4.04 9.20
CA ASP A 113 9.44 -5.03 9.14
C ASP A 113 9.81 -5.50 10.55
N PHE A 114 10.60 -6.57 10.64
CA PHE A 114 11.18 -7.01 11.90
C PHE A 114 12.24 -6.00 12.37
N PRO A 115 12.37 -5.73 13.68
CA PRO A 115 13.45 -4.91 14.23
C PRO A 115 14.83 -5.62 14.20
N CYS A 116 14.92 -6.71 13.41
CA CYS A 116 16.02 -7.68 13.37
C CYS A 116 16.79 -7.70 12.07
N THR A 117 16.25 -7.05 11.04
CA THR A 117 16.97 -6.93 9.79
C THR A 117 18.18 -6.01 10.02
N THR A 118 19.16 -6.08 9.13
CA THR A 118 20.21 -5.05 9.02
C THR A 118 19.58 -3.74 8.54
N GLN A 119 18.59 -3.22 9.27
CA GLN A 119 17.93 -1.97 8.99
C GLN A 119 19.04 -0.93 8.95
N LYS A 120 19.25 -0.34 7.78
CA LYS A 120 20.29 0.68 7.56
C LYS A 120 19.95 2.01 8.26
N PHE A 121 18.95 2.01 9.15
CA PHE A 121 18.47 3.20 9.86
C PHE A 121 18.12 2.86 11.32
N ASP A 122 18.09 3.89 12.16
CA ASP A 122 17.75 3.80 13.58
C ASP A 122 16.36 4.44 13.81
N PRO A 123 15.30 3.66 14.12
CA PRO A 123 13.96 4.18 14.31
C PRO A 123 13.86 5.28 15.38
N LEU A 124 14.70 5.21 16.42
CA LEU A 124 14.70 6.21 17.49
C LEU A 124 15.25 7.55 17.01
N LYS A 125 16.20 7.54 16.07
CA LYS A 125 16.70 8.78 15.46
C LYS A 125 15.69 9.41 14.52
N ILE A 126 14.92 8.59 13.79
CA ILE A 126 13.83 9.09 12.95
C ILE A 126 12.76 9.77 13.82
N VAL A 127 12.33 9.13 14.90
CA VAL A 127 11.35 9.73 15.84
C VAL A 127 11.90 11.01 16.48
N ALA A 128 13.15 11.00 16.95
CA ALA A 128 13.76 12.20 17.52
C ALA A 128 13.89 13.35 16.50
N ALA A 129 14.19 13.04 15.24
CA ALA A 129 14.23 14.03 14.17
C ALA A 129 12.83 14.58 13.85
N ALA A 130 11.81 13.72 13.76
CA ALA A 130 10.44 14.13 13.52
C ALA A 130 9.86 14.97 14.67
N ASP A 131 10.11 14.57 15.92
CA ASP A 131 9.66 15.31 17.11
C ASP A 131 10.29 16.71 17.18
N SER A 132 11.47 16.93 16.58
CA SER A 132 12.10 18.25 16.54
C SER A 132 11.35 19.30 15.72
N VAL A 133 10.36 18.87 14.92
CA VAL A 133 9.46 19.75 14.17
C VAL A 133 8.31 20.27 15.04
N GLU A 134 8.09 19.69 16.23
CA GLU A 134 7.04 20.07 17.19
C GLU A 134 5.59 20.00 16.64
N THR A 135 5.41 19.38 15.47
CA THR A 135 4.10 19.12 14.83
C THR A 135 3.68 17.68 15.09
N LYS A 136 2.39 17.46 15.30
CA LYS A 136 1.84 16.10 15.40
C LYS A 136 1.94 15.41 14.04
N THR A 137 2.70 14.32 13.96
CA THR A 137 2.96 13.65 12.68
C THR A 137 2.80 12.13 12.81
N THR A 138 2.43 11.50 11.70
CA THR A 138 2.59 10.05 11.57
C THR A 138 3.52 9.75 10.40
N LEU A 139 4.43 8.81 10.63
CA LEU A 139 5.36 8.33 9.63
C LEU A 139 5.19 6.83 9.49
N SER A 140 5.30 6.32 8.28
CA SER A 140 5.41 4.89 8.07
C SER A 140 6.49 4.55 7.05
N ILE A 141 7.23 3.46 7.30
CA ILE A 141 8.14 2.89 6.33
C ILE A 141 7.77 1.44 6.08
N GLY A 142 7.69 1.07 4.81
CA GLY A 142 7.35 -0.28 4.39
C GLY A 142 7.91 -0.59 3.02
N ASN A 143 7.89 -1.87 2.65
CA ASN A 143 8.33 -2.30 1.33
C ASN A 143 7.26 -1.96 0.28
N LEU A 144 7.70 -1.53 -0.91
CA LEU A 144 6.88 -1.40 -2.11
C LEU A 144 6.38 -2.79 -2.53
N SER A 145 5.19 -3.16 -2.01
CA SER A 145 4.44 -4.41 -2.20
C SER A 145 5.00 -5.68 -1.53
N PRO A 146 4.20 -6.33 -0.65
CA PRO A 146 4.37 -7.70 -0.18
C PRO A 146 3.44 -8.71 -0.91
N GLY A 147 3.01 -8.43 -2.15
CA GLY A 147 2.01 -9.25 -2.86
C GLY A 147 2.39 -10.71 -3.11
N LEU A 148 3.66 -11.09 -2.90
CA LEU A 148 4.14 -12.47 -2.96
C LEU A 148 5.35 -12.61 -2.03
N ALA A 149 5.14 -13.03 -0.79
CA ALA A 149 6.25 -13.56 0.01
C ALA A 149 5.95 -14.97 0.51
N PRO A 150 6.59 -15.98 -0.08
CA PRO A 150 7.13 -17.09 0.67
C PRO A 150 8.66 -16.97 0.77
N SER A 151 9.11 -16.77 2.01
CA SER A 151 10.42 -17.09 2.60
C SER A 151 11.74 -16.50 2.06
N PRO A 152 12.67 -16.17 2.99
CA PRO A 152 13.98 -15.62 2.68
C PRO A 152 14.90 -16.73 2.20
N THR A 153 15.37 -16.67 0.94
CA THR A 153 16.45 -17.56 0.46
C THR A 153 17.57 -16.88 -0.32
N SER A 154 17.57 -15.55 -0.48
CA SER A 154 18.77 -14.85 -0.93
C SER A 154 18.89 -13.47 -0.30
N SER A 155 20.03 -13.20 0.31
CA SER A 155 20.43 -11.96 0.98
C SER A 155 20.60 -10.74 0.06
N ASP A 156 20.35 -10.88 -1.25
CA ASP A 156 20.93 -9.96 -2.25
C ASP A 156 19.89 -9.24 -3.15
N GLN A 157 18.59 -9.34 -2.87
CA GLN A 157 17.61 -8.45 -3.52
C GLN A 157 17.33 -7.23 -2.62
N PRO A 158 17.68 -6.01 -3.06
CA PRO A 158 17.41 -4.82 -2.27
C PRO A 158 15.90 -4.60 -2.19
N PHE A 159 15.35 -4.65 -0.99
CA PHE A 159 13.97 -4.25 -0.76
C PHE A 159 13.81 -2.77 -1.09
N THR A 160 12.84 -2.47 -1.95
CA THR A 160 12.48 -1.12 -2.37
C THR A 160 11.60 -0.49 -1.27
N GLN A 161 12.11 0.50 -0.53
CA GLN A 161 11.38 1.10 0.61
C GLN A 161 10.61 2.36 0.21
N ARG A 162 9.37 2.46 0.72
CA ARG A 162 8.55 3.67 0.67
C ARG A 162 8.41 4.25 2.07
N VAL A 163 8.62 5.55 2.17
CA VAL A 163 8.35 6.34 3.38
C VAL A 163 7.10 7.16 3.13
N ARG A 164 6.13 7.09 4.03
CA ARG A 164 4.93 7.93 4.01
C ARG A 164 4.95 8.90 5.19
N LEU A 165 4.63 10.17 4.90
CA LEU A 165 4.56 11.28 5.83
C LEU A 165 3.11 11.77 5.91
N ASP A 166 2.63 12.02 7.12
CA ASP A 166 1.35 12.68 7.38
C ASP A 166 1.58 13.78 8.42
N THR A 167 1.36 15.02 7.99
CA THR A 167 1.52 16.23 8.79
C THR A 167 0.23 17.04 8.89
N GLY A 168 -0.93 16.40 8.69
CA GLY A 168 -2.22 17.09 8.77
C GLY A 168 -2.47 18.12 7.66
N ASN A 169 -1.87 17.94 6.48
CA ASN A 169 -1.95 18.80 5.28
C ASN A 169 -1.40 20.22 5.37
N ASP A 170 -0.45 20.52 6.24
CA ASP A 170 0.33 21.74 6.08
C ASP A 170 1.57 21.46 5.20
N PRO A 171 1.70 22.08 4.00
CA PRO A 171 2.88 21.91 3.16
C PRO A 171 4.17 22.30 3.88
N ALA A 172 4.15 23.35 4.70
CA ALA A 172 5.34 23.80 5.44
C ALA A 172 5.80 22.73 6.43
N ASP A 173 4.86 22.12 7.15
CA ASP A 173 5.17 21.01 8.07
C ASP A 173 5.65 19.76 7.31
N THR A 174 5.07 19.47 6.13
CA THR A 174 5.54 18.36 5.28
C THR A 174 6.99 18.54 4.85
N PHE A 175 7.37 19.72 4.36
CA PHE A 175 8.75 19.99 3.93
C PHE A 175 9.73 20.06 5.10
N ALA A 176 9.32 20.63 6.24
CA ALA A 176 10.12 20.64 7.47
C ALA A 176 10.38 19.23 8.00
N LEU A 177 9.33 18.39 8.07
CA LEU A 177 9.45 16.98 8.45
C LEU A 177 10.36 16.22 7.50
N PHE A 178 10.18 16.39 6.19
CA PHE A 178 11.01 15.72 5.20
C PHE A 178 12.49 16.07 5.37
N ALA A 179 12.82 17.36 5.55
CA ALA A 179 14.18 17.81 5.80
C ALA A 179 14.78 17.25 7.10
N ALA A 180 13.97 17.13 8.15
CA ALA A 180 14.41 16.59 9.43
C ALA A 180 14.78 15.10 9.35
N ILE A 181 13.94 14.29 8.69
CA ILE A 181 14.10 12.83 8.68
C ILE A 181 15.03 12.34 7.56
N ALA A 182 15.16 13.06 6.44
CA ALA A 182 15.88 12.60 5.25
C ALA A 182 17.31 12.07 5.54
N PRO A 183 18.13 12.72 6.41
CA PRO A 183 19.46 12.22 6.76
C PRO A 183 19.47 10.91 7.56
N GLN A 184 18.32 10.53 8.15
CA GLN A 184 18.16 9.30 8.94
C GLN A 184 17.56 8.16 8.11
N LEU A 185 17.08 8.46 6.89
CA LEU A 185 16.48 7.46 6.02
C LEU A 185 17.55 6.51 5.46
N PRO A 186 17.18 5.25 5.22
CA PRO A 186 18.12 4.26 4.70
C PRO A 186 18.49 4.54 3.23
N ASP A 187 19.70 4.14 2.86
CA ASP A 187 20.29 4.37 1.51
C ASP A 187 19.43 3.85 0.34
N ASN A 188 18.57 2.86 0.57
CA ASN A 188 17.70 2.23 -0.42
C ASN A 188 16.25 2.77 -0.40
N THR A 189 16.03 3.94 0.20
CA THR A 189 14.75 4.65 0.12
C THR A 189 14.50 5.09 -1.31
N LEU A 190 13.48 4.52 -1.95
CA LEU A 190 13.18 4.77 -3.36
C LEU A 190 12.03 5.73 -3.57
N GLU A 191 11.11 5.82 -2.61
CA GLU A 191 9.96 6.71 -2.69
C GLU A 191 9.62 7.32 -1.33
N ILE A 192 9.37 8.63 -1.32
CA ILE A 192 8.89 9.39 -0.18
C ILE A 192 7.60 10.08 -0.61
N GLU A 193 6.55 9.86 0.14
CA GLU A 193 5.19 10.30 -0.18
C GLU A 193 4.60 11.01 1.04
N GLY A 194 4.11 12.23 0.87
CA GLY A 194 3.30 12.96 1.83
C GLY A 194 2.22 13.74 1.10
N ASP A 195 1.31 14.38 1.85
CA ASP A 195 0.17 15.08 1.25
C ASP A 195 0.58 16.12 0.18
N HIS A 196 1.75 16.74 0.39
CA HIS A 196 2.29 17.80 -0.47
C HIS A 196 3.62 17.44 -1.14
N LEU A 197 4.07 16.19 -1.00
CA LEU A 197 5.41 15.78 -1.43
C LEU A 197 5.36 14.41 -2.08
N ARG A 198 6.00 14.29 -3.23
CA ARG A 198 6.37 12.99 -3.78
C ARG A 198 7.79 13.03 -4.33
N ALA A 199 8.70 12.26 -3.75
CA ALA A 199 10.06 12.13 -4.26
C ALA A 199 10.33 10.66 -4.59
N SER A 200 10.86 10.41 -5.78
CA SER A 200 11.27 9.09 -6.25
C SER A 200 12.70 9.18 -6.77
N THR A 201 13.65 8.61 -6.03
CA THR A 201 15.08 8.63 -6.38
C THR A 201 15.75 7.37 -5.84
N GLU A 202 16.76 6.88 -6.56
CA GLU A 202 17.57 5.73 -6.13
C GLU A 202 18.73 6.11 -5.21
N SER A 203 18.89 7.42 -4.90
CA SER A 203 20.05 7.97 -4.18
C SER A 203 19.64 8.70 -2.91
N ALA A 204 20.03 8.17 -1.74
CA ALA A 204 19.78 8.83 -0.46
C ALA A 204 20.50 10.19 -0.30
N ALA A 205 21.61 10.39 -1.01
CA ALA A 205 22.28 11.70 -1.04
C ALA A 205 21.42 12.74 -1.79
N GLU A 206 20.74 12.33 -2.87
CA GLU A 206 19.79 13.19 -3.57
C GLU A 206 18.57 13.48 -2.71
N VAL A 207 18.03 12.48 -2.00
CA VAL A 207 16.93 12.66 -1.04
C VAL A 207 17.27 13.75 -0.01
N THR A 208 18.44 13.66 0.61
CA THR A 208 18.87 14.61 1.64
C THR A 208 19.05 16.02 1.08
N THR A 209 19.65 16.11 -0.12
CA THR A 209 19.87 17.39 -0.80
C THR A 209 18.54 18.03 -1.20
N LEU A 210 17.65 17.25 -1.82
CA LEU A 210 16.30 17.67 -2.20
C LEU A 210 15.51 18.15 -0.99
N ALA A 211 15.52 17.40 0.12
CA ALA A 211 14.78 17.77 1.32
C ALA A 211 15.26 19.11 1.89
N SER A 212 16.57 19.31 1.96
CA SER A 212 17.16 20.58 2.41
C SER A 212 16.82 21.75 1.48
N ASP A 213 16.84 21.53 0.17
CA ASP A 213 16.55 22.56 -0.82
C ASP A 213 15.08 22.93 -0.89
N LEU A 214 14.17 21.96 -0.77
CA LEU A 214 12.72 22.22 -0.72
C LEU A 214 12.35 23.02 0.54
N ALA A 215 12.91 22.66 1.70
CA ALA A 215 12.69 23.42 2.93
C ALA A 215 13.21 24.86 2.81
N ALA A 216 14.43 25.04 2.30
CA ALA A 216 15.01 26.36 2.10
C ALA A 216 14.27 27.19 1.04
N LEU A 217 13.78 26.56 -0.03
CA LEU A 217 12.96 27.22 -1.04
C LEU A 217 11.64 27.67 -0.44
N ASN A 218 10.97 26.82 0.34
CA ASN A 218 9.66 27.11 0.95
C ASN A 218 9.68 28.33 1.88
N GLU A 219 10.82 28.63 2.52
CA GLU A 219 10.99 29.86 3.32
C GLU A 219 10.90 31.16 2.51
N THR A 220 11.21 31.10 1.21
CA THR A 220 11.28 32.27 0.31
C THR A 220 10.16 32.28 -0.72
N VAL A 221 9.74 31.10 -1.17
CA VAL A 221 8.69 30.86 -2.15
C VAL A 221 7.75 29.81 -1.57
N PRO A 222 6.61 30.22 -0.97
CA PRO A 222 5.67 29.27 -0.39
C PRO A 222 5.20 28.23 -1.42
N LEU A 223 5.50 26.97 -1.12
CA LEU A 223 5.17 25.81 -1.93
C LEU A 223 3.83 25.23 -1.47
N LEU A 224 3.01 24.83 -2.44
CA LEU A 224 1.83 23.99 -2.22
C LEU A 224 2.21 22.52 -2.32
N SER A 225 3.01 22.13 -3.32
CA SER A 225 3.50 20.76 -3.43
C SER A 225 4.82 20.66 -4.21
N ALA A 226 5.50 19.53 -4.04
CA ALA A 226 6.70 19.20 -4.81
C ALA A 226 6.65 17.74 -5.28
N THR A 227 6.95 17.52 -6.56
CA THR A 227 7.14 16.18 -7.14
C THR A 227 8.52 16.06 -7.75
N PHE A 228 9.28 15.05 -7.37
CA PHE A 228 10.64 14.80 -7.83
C PHE A 228 10.78 13.36 -8.33
N ALA A 229 11.24 13.19 -9.56
CA ALA A 229 11.68 11.91 -10.12
C ALA A 229 12.87 12.18 -11.05
N ASP A 230 12.62 12.32 -12.35
CA ASP A 230 13.62 12.83 -13.31
C ASP A 230 13.59 14.37 -13.42
N THR A 231 12.45 14.97 -13.05
CA THR A 231 12.18 16.41 -13.09
C THR A 231 11.62 16.84 -11.74
N LEU A 232 12.07 17.99 -11.25
CA LEU A 232 11.47 18.65 -10.09
C LEU A 232 10.30 19.53 -10.56
N THR A 233 9.09 19.13 -10.23
CA THR A 233 7.88 19.95 -10.43
C THR A 233 7.49 20.60 -9.10
N LEU A 234 7.33 21.92 -9.11
CA LEU A 234 6.98 22.74 -7.95
C LEU A 234 5.67 23.47 -8.22
N ASP A 235 4.69 23.25 -7.34
CA ASP A 235 3.45 24.01 -7.34
C ASP A 235 3.54 25.07 -6.24
N THR A 236 3.40 26.35 -6.61
CA THR A 236 3.55 27.49 -5.70
C THR A 236 2.20 28.13 -5.36
N VAL A 237 2.12 28.79 -4.20
CA VAL A 237 0.88 29.49 -3.77
C VAL A 237 0.51 30.67 -4.68
N SER A 238 1.51 31.27 -5.34
CA SER A 238 1.34 32.41 -6.25
C SER A 238 2.19 32.23 -7.50
N GLU A 239 2.02 33.11 -8.50
CA GLU A 239 2.78 33.05 -9.75
C GLU A 239 4.29 32.97 -9.49
N PRO A 240 4.98 31.89 -9.94
CA PRO A 240 6.39 31.69 -9.61
C PRO A 240 7.33 32.51 -10.49
N ASP A 241 8.34 33.14 -9.87
CA ASP A 241 9.55 33.56 -10.60
C ASP A 241 10.39 32.33 -10.94
N THR A 242 10.02 31.66 -12.04
CA THR A 242 10.66 30.40 -12.47
C THR A 242 12.16 30.56 -12.66
N ALA A 243 12.61 31.69 -13.22
CA ALA A 243 14.04 31.95 -13.40
C ALA A 243 14.77 32.13 -12.06
N GLY A 244 14.14 32.82 -11.11
CA GLY A 244 14.64 32.96 -9.74
C GLY A 244 14.74 31.63 -8.99
N ILE A 245 13.71 30.78 -9.08
CA ILE A 245 13.69 29.44 -8.45
C ILE A 245 14.80 28.56 -9.00
N VAL A 246 14.93 28.51 -10.34
CA VAL A 246 16.00 27.74 -11.00
C VAL A 246 17.38 28.23 -10.56
N ALA A 247 17.59 29.55 -10.52
CA ALA A 247 18.85 30.13 -10.08
C ALA A 247 19.15 29.82 -8.61
N PHE A 248 18.16 29.89 -7.73
CA PHE A 248 18.29 29.56 -6.30
C PHE A 248 18.71 28.10 -6.09
N LEU A 249 17.98 27.17 -6.69
CA LEU A 249 18.21 25.73 -6.55
C LEU A 249 19.56 25.32 -7.16
N THR A 250 19.88 25.81 -8.36
CA THR A 250 21.16 25.52 -9.04
C THR A 250 22.36 26.10 -8.28
N ALA A 251 22.20 27.24 -7.61
CA ALA A 251 23.28 27.82 -6.81
C ALA A 251 23.55 27.03 -5.52
N ARG A 252 22.52 26.44 -4.92
CA ARG A 252 22.64 25.62 -3.71
C ARG A 252 23.19 24.22 -4.00
N SER A 253 22.63 23.57 -5.02
CA SER A 253 22.89 22.16 -5.33
C SER A 253 23.13 21.96 -6.82
N PRO A 254 24.27 22.47 -7.35
CA PRO A 254 24.54 22.49 -8.78
C PRO A 254 24.66 21.10 -9.40
N ASP A 255 25.04 20.08 -8.63
CA ASP A 255 25.18 18.72 -9.15
C ASP A 255 23.82 18.02 -9.32
N LEU A 256 22.88 18.21 -8.38
CA LEU A 256 21.52 17.66 -8.49
C LEU A 256 20.78 18.28 -9.67
N TYR A 257 20.69 19.61 -9.71
CA TYR A 257 19.88 20.31 -10.73
C TYR A 257 20.56 20.48 -12.09
N ARG A 258 21.78 19.94 -12.27
CA ARG A 258 22.38 19.80 -13.59
C ARG A 258 21.66 18.73 -14.41
N ASP A 259 21.28 17.64 -13.75
CA ASP A 259 20.75 16.44 -14.41
C ASP A 259 19.21 16.36 -14.30
N HIS A 260 18.60 17.19 -13.44
CA HIS A 260 17.16 17.28 -13.26
C HIS A 260 16.60 18.63 -13.70
N SER A 261 15.64 18.61 -14.63
CA SER A 261 14.91 19.82 -15.03
C SER A 261 14.02 20.34 -13.90
N ILE A 262 13.81 21.66 -13.83
CA ILE A 262 12.92 22.29 -12.84
C ILE A 262 11.74 22.92 -13.59
N ILE A 263 10.53 22.60 -13.17
CA ILE A 263 9.28 23.19 -13.64
C ILE A 263 8.59 23.79 -12.43
N SER A 264 8.31 25.09 -12.46
CA SER A 264 7.47 25.75 -11.45
C SER A 264 6.22 26.31 -12.10
N ARG A 265 5.08 26.15 -11.42
CA ARG A 265 3.79 26.70 -11.85
C ARG A 265 2.96 27.10 -10.63
N ILE A 266 1.97 27.95 -10.84
CA ILE A 266 0.98 28.22 -9.81
C ILE A 266 0.17 26.94 -9.54
N GLY A 267 0.19 26.48 -8.29
CA GLY A 267 -0.64 25.37 -7.85
C GLY A 267 -2.07 25.85 -7.62
N VAL A 268 -3.03 24.97 -7.88
CA VAL A 268 -4.35 25.11 -7.28
C VAL A 268 -4.25 24.39 -5.94
N PRO A 269 -4.56 25.02 -4.79
CA PRO A 269 -4.54 24.32 -3.51
C PRO A 269 -5.43 23.08 -3.64
N ASP A 270 -4.83 21.90 -3.59
CA ASP A 270 -5.59 20.71 -3.26
C ASP A 270 -6.18 21.00 -1.88
N ALA A 271 -7.50 20.97 -1.78
CA ALA A 271 -8.18 21.20 -0.52
C ALA A 271 -7.55 20.29 0.53
N ALA A 272 -7.09 20.87 1.65
CA ALA A 272 -6.47 20.14 2.75
C ALA A 272 -7.27 18.86 3.01
N VAL A 273 -6.63 17.70 2.80
CA VAL A 273 -7.24 16.37 2.86
C VAL A 273 -7.62 16.12 4.32
N ALA A 274 -8.80 16.54 4.76
CA ALA A 274 -9.23 16.46 6.15
C ALA A 274 -8.83 15.12 6.83
N PRO A 275 -8.50 15.12 8.14
CA PRO A 275 -8.08 13.91 8.82
C PRO A 275 -9.11 12.78 8.65
N PRO A 276 -8.68 11.51 8.67
CA PRO A 276 -9.59 10.39 8.52
C PRO A 276 -10.75 10.45 9.52
N THR A 277 -11.97 10.21 9.05
CA THR A 277 -13.14 10.15 9.95
C THR A 277 -13.10 8.87 10.78
N ASP A 278 -13.73 8.88 11.97
CA ASP A 278 -13.89 7.68 12.80
C ASP A 278 -14.56 6.53 12.04
N ALA A 279 -15.50 6.84 11.14
CA ALA A 279 -16.16 5.86 10.29
C ALA A 279 -15.19 5.24 9.28
N ALA A 280 -14.31 6.03 8.66
CA ALA A 280 -13.30 5.53 7.74
C ALA A 280 -12.28 4.65 8.45
N LEU A 281 -11.84 5.05 9.66
CA LEU A 281 -10.93 4.27 10.50
C LEU A 281 -11.57 2.95 10.99
N ALA A 282 -12.84 2.97 11.37
CA ALA A 282 -13.58 1.77 11.76
C ALA A 282 -13.71 0.80 10.58
N LEU A 283 -14.05 1.31 9.39
CA LEU A 283 -14.15 0.49 8.17
C LEU A 283 -12.78 -0.09 7.77
N GLN A 284 -11.71 0.69 7.86
CA GLN A 284 -10.34 0.22 7.61
C GLN A 284 -9.95 -0.90 8.57
N THR A 285 -10.23 -0.72 9.86
CA THR A 285 -9.95 -1.72 10.90
C THR A 285 -10.72 -3.01 10.62
N TRP A 286 -12.00 -2.90 10.26
CA TRP A 286 -12.81 -4.05 9.91
C TRP A 286 -12.30 -4.77 8.65
N VAL A 287 -11.97 -4.05 7.58
CA VAL A 287 -11.43 -4.63 6.34
C VAL A 287 -10.10 -5.33 6.62
N ASN A 288 -9.21 -4.71 7.39
CA ASN A 288 -7.92 -5.29 7.76
C ASN A 288 -8.10 -6.59 8.57
N ASN A 289 -8.98 -6.56 9.58
CA ASN A 289 -9.15 -7.69 10.50
C ASN A 289 -9.99 -8.83 9.92
N THR A 290 -10.95 -8.52 9.04
CA THR A 290 -11.91 -9.51 8.52
C THR A 290 -11.51 -10.02 7.14
N LEU A 291 -11.05 -9.13 6.26
CA LEU A 291 -10.70 -9.47 4.87
C LEU A 291 -9.20 -9.71 4.69
N GLY A 292 -8.37 -9.29 5.65
CA GLY A 292 -6.91 -9.37 5.53
C GLY A 292 -6.34 -8.43 4.47
N ILE A 293 -7.10 -7.39 4.09
CA ILE A 293 -6.71 -6.43 3.06
C ILE A 293 -6.23 -5.15 3.75
N THR A 294 -4.99 -4.75 3.50
CA THR A 294 -4.48 -3.47 3.98
C THR A 294 -5.03 -2.33 3.13
N GLY A 295 -5.79 -1.44 3.76
CA GLY A 295 -6.31 -0.21 3.14
C GLY A 295 -5.62 1.03 3.68
N GLY A 296 -5.51 2.08 2.87
CA GLY A 296 -5.17 3.42 3.34
C GLY A 296 -6.44 4.25 3.51
N VAL A 297 -6.48 5.16 4.49
CA VAL A 297 -7.59 6.09 4.67
C VAL A 297 -7.11 7.53 4.53
N SER A 298 -7.97 8.38 3.96
CA SER A 298 -7.80 9.82 3.90
C SER A 298 -9.19 10.46 3.94
N GLU A 299 -9.42 11.46 4.78
CA GLU A 299 -10.75 12.02 5.01
C GLU A 299 -11.80 10.94 5.31
N ASN A 300 -12.90 10.96 4.56
CA ASN A 300 -13.95 9.98 4.62
C ASN A 300 -13.81 8.95 3.49
N THR A 301 -12.59 8.64 3.04
CA THR A 301 -12.32 7.70 1.93
C THR A 301 -11.36 6.59 2.35
N LEU A 302 -11.78 5.35 2.09
CA LEU A 302 -10.97 4.14 2.19
C LEU A 302 -10.45 3.74 0.81
N THR A 303 -9.14 3.64 0.67
CA THR A 303 -8.46 3.16 -0.54
C THR A 303 -7.92 1.75 -0.32
N LEU A 304 -8.38 0.80 -1.13
CA LEU A 304 -8.01 -0.60 -1.09
C LEU A 304 -7.18 -0.96 -2.32
N ARG A 305 -6.05 -1.62 -2.11
CA ARG A 305 -5.26 -2.21 -3.20
C ARG A 305 -5.55 -3.69 -3.27
N LEU A 306 -6.09 -4.14 -4.39
CA LEU A 306 -6.42 -5.54 -4.66
C LEU A 306 -5.46 -6.09 -5.72
N PRO A 307 -5.12 -7.39 -5.67
CA PRO A 307 -4.15 -7.99 -6.57
C PRO A 307 -4.65 -8.09 -8.03
N ASN A 308 -5.96 -8.17 -8.27
CA ASN A 308 -6.56 -8.24 -9.59
C ASN A 308 -8.02 -7.78 -9.59
N VAL A 309 -8.59 -7.53 -10.78
CA VAL A 309 -9.96 -7.00 -10.93
C VAL A 309 -11.05 -7.99 -10.51
N ASP A 310 -10.77 -9.29 -10.46
CA ASP A 310 -11.76 -10.29 -10.09
C ASP A 310 -12.07 -10.29 -8.59
N GLU A 311 -11.15 -9.76 -7.77
CA GLU A 311 -11.39 -9.56 -6.34
C GLU A 311 -12.27 -8.35 -6.03
N VAL A 312 -12.36 -7.37 -6.94
CA VAL A 312 -13.15 -6.13 -6.77
C VAL A 312 -14.63 -6.44 -6.51
N ASP A 313 -15.22 -7.36 -7.28
CA ASP A 313 -16.64 -7.72 -7.14
C ASP A 313 -16.92 -8.46 -5.82
N THR A 314 -15.95 -9.26 -5.35
CA THR A 314 -16.06 -10.01 -4.09
C THR A 314 -15.91 -9.10 -2.89
N VAL A 315 -14.87 -8.25 -2.88
CA VAL A 315 -14.59 -7.31 -1.80
C VAL A 315 -15.69 -6.26 -1.71
N SER A 316 -16.15 -5.71 -2.83
CA SER A 316 -17.23 -4.71 -2.83
C SER A 316 -18.55 -5.26 -2.27
N ARG A 317 -18.85 -6.54 -2.49
CA ARG A 317 -20.03 -7.20 -1.92
C ARG A 317 -19.91 -7.36 -0.41
N GLN A 318 -18.76 -7.79 0.10
CA GLN A 318 -18.56 -7.94 1.55
C GLN A 318 -18.60 -6.58 2.26
N ILE A 319 -18.04 -5.53 1.66
CA ILE A 319 -18.18 -4.15 2.16
C ILE A 319 -19.64 -3.69 2.10
N ALA A 320 -20.39 -4.03 1.05
CA ALA A 320 -21.81 -3.71 0.95
C ALA A 320 -22.66 -4.41 2.02
N GLU A 321 -22.33 -5.65 2.37
CA GLU A 321 -22.99 -6.41 3.43
C GLU A 321 -22.69 -5.84 4.82
N HIS A 322 -21.46 -5.36 5.04
CA HIS A 322 -21.06 -4.70 6.28
C HIS A 322 -21.69 -3.29 6.42
N GLY A 323 -21.65 -2.51 5.35
CA GLY A 323 -21.98 -1.08 5.37
C GLY A 323 -20.73 -0.19 5.43
N THR A 324 -20.84 1.03 4.91
CA THR A 324 -19.72 1.99 4.88
C THR A 324 -19.97 3.27 5.66
N ASP A 325 -21.17 3.49 6.22
CA ASP A 325 -21.54 4.76 6.88
C ASP A 325 -21.20 6.03 6.07
N LEU A 326 -21.41 5.96 4.74
CA LEU A 326 -21.10 7.01 3.75
C LEU A 326 -19.60 7.25 3.51
N VAL A 327 -18.70 6.40 4.00
CA VAL A 327 -17.29 6.37 3.61
C VAL A 327 -17.19 6.05 2.12
N GLY A 328 -16.43 6.86 1.39
CA GLY A 328 -16.08 6.60 -0.01
C GLY A 328 -15.11 5.44 -0.10
N VAL A 329 -15.33 4.51 -1.01
CA VAL A 329 -14.43 3.38 -1.25
C VAL A 329 -13.78 3.56 -2.62
N VAL A 330 -12.45 3.50 -2.62
CA VAL A 330 -11.61 3.46 -3.82
C VAL A 330 -10.96 2.09 -3.88
N MET A 331 -11.07 1.40 -5.01
CA MET A 331 -10.38 0.13 -5.26
C MET A 331 -9.39 0.32 -6.41
N ILE A 332 -8.16 -0.12 -6.18
CA ILE A 332 -7.06 -0.02 -7.13
C ILE A 332 -6.54 -1.42 -7.39
N THR A 333 -6.38 -1.80 -8.66
CA THR A 333 -5.65 -3.01 -9.04
C THR A 333 -4.46 -2.62 -9.92
N PRO A 334 -3.24 -3.06 -9.59
CA PRO A 334 -2.08 -2.73 -10.39
C PRO A 334 -2.19 -3.34 -11.79
N ALA A 335 -1.44 -2.79 -12.75
CA ALA A 335 -1.25 -3.44 -14.03
C ALA A 335 -0.58 -4.81 -13.84
N ALA A 336 -1.12 -5.85 -14.50
CA ALA A 336 -0.68 -7.23 -14.31
C ALA A 336 -0.16 -7.83 -15.63
N GLY A 337 1.08 -7.48 -15.98
CA GLY A 337 1.74 -7.97 -17.20
C GLY A 337 1.36 -7.18 -18.46
N ALA A 338 1.80 -7.68 -19.62
CA ALA A 338 1.59 -7.00 -20.90
C ALA A 338 0.12 -7.01 -21.30
N GLY A 339 -0.45 -5.83 -21.58
CA GLY A 339 -1.83 -5.69 -22.07
C GLY A 339 -2.91 -5.67 -20.99
N VAL A 340 -2.57 -5.79 -19.70
CA VAL A 340 -3.54 -5.68 -18.60
C VAL A 340 -3.41 -4.30 -17.94
N PRO A 341 -4.37 -3.39 -18.13
CA PRO A 341 -4.29 -2.04 -17.59
C PRO A 341 -4.46 -2.00 -16.07
N GLU A 342 -3.95 -0.93 -15.46
CA GLU A 342 -4.30 -0.54 -14.08
C GLU A 342 -5.80 -0.20 -14.01
N PHE A 343 -6.49 -0.67 -12.96
CA PHE A 343 -7.84 -0.25 -12.62
C PHE A 343 -7.80 0.68 -11.41
N VAL A 344 -8.50 1.80 -11.48
CA VAL A 344 -8.72 2.72 -10.37
C VAL A 344 -10.19 3.08 -10.33
N SER A 345 -10.87 2.93 -9.19
CA SER A 345 -12.21 3.50 -9.03
C SER A 345 -12.13 4.92 -8.47
N VAL A 346 -13.06 5.79 -8.88
CA VAL A 346 -13.34 7.04 -8.15
C VAL A 346 -13.96 6.71 -6.78
N PRO A 347 -13.88 7.57 -5.75
CA PRO A 347 -14.54 7.31 -4.46
C PRO A 347 -16.03 7.02 -4.64
N ASN A 348 -16.48 5.86 -4.16
CA ASN A 348 -17.87 5.42 -4.23
C ASN A 348 -18.38 5.00 -2.86
N THR A 349 -19.51 5.54 -2.43
CA THR A 349 -20.17 5.09 -1.20
C THR A 349 -20.98 3.81 -1.46
N ILE A 350 -20.88 2.84 -0.54
CA ILE A 350 -21.58 1.54 -0.62
C ILE A 350 -22.49 1.41 0.60
N ARG A 351 -23.81 1.50 0.42
CA ARG A 351 -24.74 1.47 1.56
C ARG A 351 -25.04 0.04 2.01
N PRO A 352 -25.29 -0.20 3.31
CA PRO A 352 -25.73 -1.51 3.79
C PRO A 352 -26.99 -1.97 3.06
N GLY A 353 -27.03 -3.24 2.63
CA GLY A 353 -28.21 -3.85 2.01
C GLY A 353 -28.53 -3.35 0.60
N THR A 354 -27.59 -2.70 -0.08
CA THR A 354 -27.74 -2.34 -1.50
C THR A 354 -28.02 -3.55 -2.36
N THR A 355 -28.97 -3.42 -3.28
CA THR A 355 -29.17 -4.45 -4.32
C THR A 355 -27.94 -4.53 -5.21
N PRO A 356 -27.71 -5.64 -5.95
CA PRO A 356 -26.60 -5.74 -6.89
C PRO A 356 -26.51 -4.59 -7.91
N GLY A 357 -27.63 -3.91 -8.21
CA GLY A 357 -27.66 -2.74 -9.09
C GLY A 357 -27.23 -1.41 -8.44
N ASP A 358 -27.25 -1.32 -7.10
CA ASP A 358 -26.87 -0.10 -6.36
C ASP A 358 -25.39 -0.09 -5.94
N ASN A 359 -24.74 -1.26 -5.95
CA ASN A 359 -23.29 -1.38 -5.86
C ASN A 359 -22.67 -1.00 -7.21
N PRO A 360 -21.85 0.07 -7.30
CA PRO A 360 -21.35 0.54 -8.58
C PRO A 360 -20.26 -0.38 -9.16
N PHE A 361 -19.52 -1.09 -8.30
CA PHE A 361 -18.29 -1.79 -8.70
C PHE A 361 -18.46 -2.84 -9.80
N PRO A 362 -19.50 -3.70 -9.82
CA PRO A 362 -19.73 -4.64 -10.91
C PRO A 362 -19.82 -3.98 -12.29
N VAL A 363 -20.52 -2.85 -12.40
CA VAL A 363 -20.61 -2.10 -13.65
C VAL A 363 -19.26 -1.46 -13.99
N LEU A 364 -18.50 -1.00 -13.00
CA LEU A 364 -17.15 -0.45 -13.23
C LEU A 364 -16.16 -1.53 -13.70
N THR A 365 -16.22 -2.74 -13.14
CA THR A 365 -15.36 -3.87 -13.54
C THR A 365 -15.70 -4.37 -14.93
N GLU A 366 -16.98 -4.37 -15.33
CA GLU A 366 -17.41 -4.66 -16.72
C GLU A 366 -16.84 -3.64 -17.72
N ARG A 367 -16.94 -2.34 -17.40
CA ARG A 367 -16.36 -1.26 -18.23
C ARG A 367 -14.85 -1.39 -18.36
N PHE A 368 -14.16 -1.69 -17.26
CA PHE A 368 -12.73 -1.98 -17.25
C PHE A 368 -12.41 -3.15 -18.17
N ARG A 369 -13.13 -4.27 -18.03
CA ARG A 369 -12.90 -5.47 -18.84
C ARG A 369 -13.06 -5.14 -20.33
N ALA A 370 -14.10 -4.43 -20.74
CA ALA A 370 -14.30 -4.02 -22.12
C ALA A 370 -13.11 -3.22 -22.69
N LEU A 371 -12.55 -2.29 -21.90
CA LEU A 371 -11.39 -1.49 -22.30
C LEU A 371 -10.08 -2.30 -22.30
N ALA A 372 -9.90 -3.20 -21.33
CA ALA A 372 -8.74 -4.08 -21.26
C ALA A 372 -8.62 -4.98 -22.50
N HIS A 373 -9.76 -5.44 -23.06
CA HIS A 373 -9.79 -6.25 -24.29
C HIS A 373 -9.26 -5.53 -25.53
N THR A 374 -9.09 -4.21 -25.49
CA THR A 374 -8.46 -3.49 -26.60
C THR A 374 -6.94 -3.71 -26.65
N GLU A 375 -6.32 -4.12 -25.53
CA GLU A 375 -4.88 -4.25 -25.36
C GLU A 375 -4.08 -2.95 -25.66
N LYS A 376 -4.77 -1.80 -25.76
CA LYS A 376 -4.17 -0.48 -26.03
C LYS A 376 -4.16 0.44 -24.82
N VAL A 377 -4.74 0.00 -23.71
CA VAL A 377 -4.97 0.81 -22.53
C VAL A 377 -3.92 0.49 -21.47
N ARG A 378 -3.38 1.53 -20.84
CA ARG A 378 -2.46 1.45 -19.71
C ARG A 378 -3.18 1.55 -18.37
N ARG A 379 -4.21 2.40 -18.29
CA ARG A 379 -4.95 2.68 -17.06
C ARG A 379 -6.40 3.03 -17.38
N VAL A 380 -7.32 2.56 -16.55
CA VAL A 380 -8.72 2.95 -16.54
C VAL A 380 -9.08 3.48 -15.16
N GLU A 381 -9.60 4.70 -15.11
CA GLU A 381 -10.22 5.28 -13.93
C GLU A 381 -11.73 5.35 -14.14
N ALA A 382 -12.49 4.62 -13.33
CA ALA A 382 -13.93 4.46 -13.50
C ALA A 382 -14.71 4.95 -12.27
N GLY A 383 -15.73 5.77 -12.51
CA GLY A 383 -16.70 6.23 -11.52
C GLY A 383 -18.13 5.99 -11.98
N ARG A 384 -19.11 6.26 -11.12
CA ARG A 384 -20.55 6.10 -11.46
C ARG A 384 -20.94 6.85 -12.74
N GLY A 385 -20.47 8.09 -12.89
CA GLY A 385 -20.75 8.97 -14.05
C GLY A 385 -19.52 9.38 -14.85
N SER A 386 -18.35 8.81 -14.55
CA SER A 386 -17.09 9.18 -15.18
C SER A 386 -16.28 7.98 -15.66
N LEU A 387 -15.57 8.16 -16.77
CA LEU A 387 -14.63 7.20 -17.29
C LEU A 387 -13.43 7.93 -17.89
N LYS A 388 -12.24 7.69 -17.33
CA LYS A 388 -10.99 8.23 -17.87
C LYS A 388 -10.05 7.08 -18.25
N VAL A 389 -9.41 7.21 -19.40
CA VAL A 389 -8.58 6.16 -19.98
C VAL A 389 -7.24 6.76 -20.39
N TRP A 390 -6.15 6.06 -20.06
CA TRP A 390 -4.81 6.39 -20.56
C TRP A 390 -4.33 5.27 -21.46
N LEU A 391 -3.81 5.63 -22.62
CA LEU A 391 -3.32 4.67 -23.60
C LEU A 391 -1.90 4.19 -23.24
N LEU A 392 -1.52 3.05 -23.80
CA LEU A 392 -0.13 2.59 -23.82
C LEU A 392 0.71 3.57 -24.66
N PRO A 393 2.00 3.78 -24.32
CA PRO A 393 2.87 4.67 -25.10
C PRO A 393 2.91 4.37 -26.60
N SER A 394 2.79 3.09 -26.97
CA SER A 394 2.75 2.63 -28.37
C SER A 394 1.44 2.95 -29.10
N ALA A 395 0.38 3.31 -28.38
CA ALA A 395 -0.92 3.68 -28.93
C ALA A 395 -1.17 5.19 -28.91
N VAL A 396 -0.37 5.96 -28.15
CA VAL A 396 -0.47 7.43 -28.12
C VAL A 396 -0.04 8.01 -29.47
N GLY A 397 -0.93 8.77 -30.10
CA GLY A 397 -0.71 9.36 -31.42
C GLY A 397 -0.97 8.41 -32.61
N ASP A 398 -1.33 7.15 -32.36
CA ASP A 398 -1.87 6.24 -33.36
C ASP A 398 -3.39 6.42 -33.43
N GLU A 399 -3.88 7.03 -34.52
CA GLU A 399 -5.30 7.29 -34.74
C GLU A 399 -6.15 6.01 -34.81
N SER A 400 -5.61 4.91 -35.35
CA SER A 400 -6.34 3.65 -35.43
C SER A 400 -6.50 3.02 -34.05
N ALA A 401 -5.45 3.07 -33.23
CA ALA A 401 -5.49 2.58 -31.86
C ALA A 401 -6.42 3.44 -30.99
N SER A 402 -6.30 4.76 -31.12
CA SER A 402 -7.12 5.75 -30.41
C SER A 402 -8.60 5.61 -30.76
N GLU A 403 -8.96 5.43 -32.04
CA GLU A 403 -10.36 5.25 -32.44
C GLU A 403 -10.94 3.92 -31.94
N THR A 404 -10.13 2.86 -31.86
CA THR A 404 -10.57 1.57 -31.30
C THR A 404 -11.00 1.73 -29.83
N VAL A 405 -10.20 2.42 -29.02
CA VAL A 405 -10.52 2.69 -27.62
C VAL A 405 -11.69 3.67 -27.50
N ARG A 406 -11.71 4.72 -28.33
CA ARG A 406 -12.79 5.72 -28.38
C ARG A 406 -14.14 5.09 -28.69
N ALA A 407 -14.20 4.12 -29.60
CA ALA A 407 -15.42 3.40 -29.94
C ALA A 407 -15.99 2.61 -28.75
N VAL A 408 -15.12 1.93 -27.98
CA VAL A 408 -15.53 1.22 -26.75
C VAL A 408 -16.01 2.21 -25.70
N MET A 409 -15.28 3.31 -25.48
CA MET A 409 -15.68 4.37 -24.56
C MET A 409 -17.05 4.97 -24.92
N ARG A 410 -17.32 5.20 -26.22
CA ARG A 410 -18.60 5.70 -26.71
C ARG A 410 -19.74 4.71 -26.45
N GLY A 411 -19.54 3.43 -26.74
CA GLY A 411 -20.54 2.39 -26.43
C GLY A 411 -20.88 2.35 -24.94
N ILE A 412 -19.86 2.41 -24.07
CA ILE A 412 -20.06 2.49 -22.62
C ILE A 412 -20.82 3.77 -22.21
N ALA A 413 -20.57 4.90 -22.87
CA ALA A 413 -21.22 6.18 -22.59
C ALA A 413 -22.68 6.28 -23.08
N GLU A 414 -23.02 5.52 -24.12
CA GLU A 414 -24.39 5.43 -24.64
C GLU A 414 -25.25 4.49 -23.77
N GLU A 415 -24.65 3.43 -23.24
CA GLU A 415 -25.31 2.44 -22.39
C GLU A 415 -25.39 2.84 -20.91
N GLY A 416 -24.36 3.53 -20.40
CA GLY A 416 -24.30 4.07 -19.06
C GLY A 416 -24.45 5.58 -19.10
N ALA A 417 -25.26 6.18 -18.23
CA ALA A 417 -25.44 7.63 -18.14
C ALA A 417 -24.16 8.37 -17.66
N LEU A 418 -23.08 8.30 -18.44
CA LEU A 418 -21.81 8.96 -18.21
C LEU A 418 -21.91 10.42 -18.63
N SER A 419 -21.45 11.32 -17.77
CA SER A 419 -21.33 12.75 -18.08
C SER A 419 -19.90 13.15 -18.43
N VAL A 420 -18.90 12.36 -18.00
CA VAL A 420 -17.47 12.66 -18.12
C VAL A 420 -16.76 11.50 -18.84
N LEU A 421 -16.16 11.78 -20.00
CA LEU A 421 -15.26 10.84 -20.71
C LEU A 421 -13.98 11.51 -21.14
N TRP A 422 -12.85 10.95 -20.73
CA TRP A 422 -11.52 11.51 -21.01
C TRP A 422 -10.56 10.44 -21.50
N MET A 423 -9.79 10.73 -22.54
CA MET A 423 -8.73 9.88 -23.06
C MET A 423 -7.43 10.68 -23.12
N ASP A 424 -6.38 10.21 -22.44
CA ASP A 424 -5.06 10.86 -22.33
C ASP A 424 -5.14 12.37 -21.96
N GLY A 425 -6.03 12.71 -21.04
CA GLY A 425 -6.19 14.09 -20.57
C GLY A 425 -7.01 15.00 -21.50
N VAL A 426 -7.65 14.45 -22.52
CA VAL A 426 -8.51 15.20 -23.45
C VAL A 426 -9.95 14.68 -23.36
N PRO A 427 -10.97 15.57 -23.30
CA PRO A 427 -12.36 15.14 -23.35
C PRO A 427 -12.72 14.47 -24.67
N VAL A 428 -13.50 13.38 -24.61
CA VAL A 428 -13.94 12.62 -25.78
C VAL A 428 -15.33 13.11 -26.21
N ASP A 429 -15.54 13.32 -27.52
CA ASP A 429 -16.86 13.51 -28.16
C ASP A 429 -17.82 14.52 -27.48
N GLY A 430 -17.29 15.55 -26.80
CA GLY A 430 -18.07 16.60 -26.16
C GLY A 430 -18.54 16.31 -24.73
N TYR A 431 -18.23 15.13 -24.17
CA TYR A 431 -18.38 14.84 -22.74
C TYR A 431 -17.38 15.69 -21.94
N ARG A 432 -17.75 16.19 -20.76
CA ARG A 432 -16.89 17.09 -19.96
C ARG A 432 -16.91 16.74 -18.49
#